data_AF-A0A347VN79-F1
#
_entry.id   AF-A0A347VN79-F1
#
_cell.length_a   1.000
_cell.length_b   1.000
_cell.length_c   1.000
_cell.angle_alpha   90.00
_cell.angle_beta   90.00
_cell.angle_gamma   90.00
#
_symmetry.space_group_name_H-M   'P 1'
#
loop_
_entity.id
_entity.type
_entity.pdbx_description
1 polymer ?
#
loop_
_entity_poly.entity_id
_entity_poly.type
_entity_poly.pdbx_seq_one_letter_code
_entity_poly.pdbx_strand_id
1 'polypeptide(L)'
;MKIVLVNSLFKRSLILILVACSLFNIVFAKVGAKDASKSFIQGFLESTHTQDVRYNCDGDDRKATCSIPSIDINGLKFKDVKVTSVIDSKNANFVFSANIASFPTNDVDLKDFAIKKVNCKTDSKLQGTSISSKTNCVVNADAYTLKVDLLADIISNTFLNKEIGDILDSNKDKNATSNYKILAKESAIHLYGPKLGDKIYTYMKKTTPELTKEQFNTQVNVAVTSLPMMLAQNGNATPDTLANISSLSIALGSVITGKKQGVSLTLRRKNTTPVEFDTFIKNLGDLNGLTQILKDYDVIVSTR
;
A
#
# COMPACT_ATOMS: atom_id res chain seq x y z
N MET A 1 8.90 24.66 -5.96
CA MET A 1 9.73 23.44 -6.06
C MET A 1 9.75 22.55 -4.78
N LYS A 2 9.26 22.98 -3.60
CA LYS A 2 9.34 22.19 -2.34
C LYS A 2 8.09 21.41 -1.91
N ILE A 3 6.88 21.76 -2.39
CA ILE A 3 5.68 20.89 -2.28
C ILE A 3 5.93 19.52 -2.92
N VAL A 4 6.77 19.48 -3.94
CA VAL A 4 7.22 18.25 -4.63
C VAL A 4 7.92 17.29 -3.67
N LEU A 5 8.63 17.79 -2.65
CA LEU A 5 9.36 16.94 -1.70
C LEU A 5 8.43 16.26 -0.70
N VAL A 6 7.44 16.98 -0.15
CA VAL A 6 6.39 16.41 0.71
C VAL A 6 5.56 15.39 -0.08
N ASN A 7 5.24 15.71 -1.34
CA ASN A 7 4.59 14.78 -2.26
C ASN A 7 5.46 13.54 -2.55
N SER A 8 6.78 13.70 -2.68
CA SER A 8 7.73 12.60 -2.85
C SER A 8 7.75 11.66 -1.63
N LEU A 9 7.70 12.20 -0.40
CA LEU A 9 7.65 11.41 0.83
C LEU A 9 6.34 10.62 0.96
N PHE A 10 5.21 11.23 0.59
CA PHE A 10 3.92 10.55 0.54
C PHE A 10 3.89 9.45 -0.53
N LYS A 11 4.41 9.72 -1.74
CA LYS A 11 4.57 8.71 -2.79
C LYS A 11 5.44 7.54 -2.35
N ARG A 12 6.56 7.80 -1.67
CA ARG A 12 7.42 6.75 -1.09
C ARG A 12 6.68 5.93 -0.03
N SER A 13 5.84 6.55 0.79
CA SER A 13 4.99 5.84 1.77
C SER A 13 4.00 4.90 1.07
N LEU A 14 3.35 5.38 0.02
CA LEU A 14 2.42 4.58 -0.77
C LEU A 14 3.13 3.43 -1.49
N ILE A 15 4.29 3.69 -2.09
CA ILE A 15 5.11 2.66 -2.75
C ILE A 15 5.56 1.61 -1.74
N LEU A 16 6.01 2.00 -0.53
CA LEU A 16 6.40 1.06 0.51
C LEU A 16 5.24 0.17 0.95
N ILE A 17 4.02 0.73 1.05
CA ILE A 17 2.81 -0.05 1.33
C ILE A 17 2.49 -0.98 0.16
N LEU A 18 2.55 -0.49 -1.08
CA LEU A 18 2.25 -1.29 -2.26
C LEU A 18 3.26 -2.44 -2.42
N VAL A 19 4.54 -2.19 -2.20
CA VAL A 19 5.60 -3.20 -2.18
C VAL A 19 5.33 -4.20 -1.05
N ALA A 20 5.06 -3.74 0.17
CA ALA A 20 4.70 -4.64 1.27
C ALA A 20 3.49 -5.50 0.92
N CYS A 21 2.37 -4.89 0.49
CA CYS A 21 1.16 -5.58 0.06
C CYS A 21 1.39 -6.55 -1.11
N SER A 22 2.19 -6.19 -2.12
CA SER A 22 2.46 -7.05 -3.28
C SER A 22 3.33 -8.26 -2.91
N LEU A 23 4.22 -8.08 -1.94
CA LEU A 23 5.07 -9.15 -1.41
C LEU A 23 4.31 -10.10 -0.46
N PHE A 24 3.09 -9.73 -0.02
CA PHE A 24 2.17 -10.60 0.74
C PHE A 24 1.20 -11.39 -0.13
N ASN A 25 1.34 -11.38 -1.45
CA ASN A 25 0.61 -12.31 -2.30
C ASN A 25 1.07 -13.72 -1.97
N ILE A 26 0.25 -14.41 -1.18
CA ILE A 26 0.45 -15.80 -0.74
C ILE A 26 0.83 -16.68 -1.92
N VAL A 27 0.30 -16.44 -3.11
CA VAL A 27 0.68 -17.12 -4.36
C VAL A 27 2.19 -17.27 -4.59
N PHE A 28 3.06 -16.41 -4.05
CA PHE A 28 4.51 -16.46 -4.25
C PHE A 28 5.33 -16.90 -3.03
N ALA A 29 4.69 -17.26 -1.91
CA ALA A 29 5.39 -17.74 -0.73
C ALA A 29 5.93 -19.17 -0.94
N LYS A 30 7.19 -19.44 -0.56
CA LYS A 30 7.75 -20.81 -0.57
C LYS A 30 7.25 -21.65 0.62
N VAL A 31 7.48 -22.96 0.52
CA VAL A 31 7.02 -24.05 1.40
C VAL A 31 7.12 -23.73 2.89
N GLY A 32 5.99 -23.81 3.61
CA GLY A 32 5.96 -23.65 5.06
C GLY A 32 6.31 -22.23 5.55
N ALA A 33 5.99 -21.95 6.81
CA ALA A 33 6.15 -20.62 7.39
C ALA A 33 7.62 -20.15 7.34
N LYS A 34 8.58 -21.06 7.53
CA LYS A 34 10.02 -20.74 7.52
C LYS A 34 10.52 -20.29 6.15
N ASP A 35 10.25 -21.04 5.09
CA ASP A 35 10.72 -20.63 3.77
C ASP A 35 9.90 -19.48 3.21
N ALA A 36 8.63 -19.34 3.58
CA ALA A 36 7.84 -18.15 3.27
C ALA A 36 8.47 -16.88 3.87
N SER A 37 8.80 -16.90 5.16
CA SER A 37 9.47 -15.78 5.84
C SER A 37 10.85 -15.49 5.26
N LYS A 38 11.66 -16.52 4.95
CA LYS A 38 12.96 -16.35 4.30
C LYS A 38 12.83 -15.75 2.90
N SER A 39 11.90 -16.26 2.10
CA SER A 39 11.67 -15.79 0.72
C SER A 39 11.20 -14.36 0.69
N PHE A 40 10.36 -13.96 1.65
CA PHE A 40 9.99 -12.55 1.80
C PHE A 40 11.22 -11.68 2.03
N ILE A 41 12.08 -12.05 2.98
CA ILE A 41 13.29 -11.30 3.28
C ILE A 41 14.21 -11.24 2.05
N GLN A 42 14.43 -12.37 1.37
CA GLN A 42 15.23 -12.43 0.15
C GLN A 42 14.66 -11.53 -0.96
N GLY A 43 13.37 -11.63 -1.27
CA GLY A 43 12.74 -10.76 -2.28
C GLY A 43 12.76 -9.28 -1.90
N PHE A 44 12.62 -8.96 -0.61
CA PHE A 44 12.79 -7.60 -0.11
C PHE A 44 14.22 -7.09 -0.31
N LEU A 45 15.24 -7.90 0.00
CA LEU A 45 16.65 -7.55 -0.21
C LEU A 45 17.00 -7.41 -1.71
N GLU A 46 16.50 -8.31 -2.55
CA GLU A 46 16.69 -8.27 -4.01
C GLU A 46 16.07 -7.02 -4.64
N SER A 47 14.81 -6.72 -4.32
CA SER A 47 14.09 -5.54 -4.83
C SER A 47 14.70 -4.21 -4.39
N THR A 48 15.51 -4.23 -3.33
CA THR A 48 16.19 -3.05 -2.80
C THR A 48 17.68 -3.04 -3.15
N HIS A 49 18.16 -4.01 -3.94
CA HIS A 49 19.57 -4.17 -4.33
C HIS A 49 20.55 -4.22 -3.15
N THR A 50 20.11 -4.78 -2.01
CA THR A 50 20.90 -4.92 -0.79
C THR A 50 21.29 -6.38 -0.57
N GLN A 51 22.23 -6.86 -1.40
CA GLN A 51 22.84 -8.17 -1.22
C GLN A 51 23.86 -8.07 -0.07
N ASP A 52 24.04 -9.10 0.75
CA ASP A 52 24.95 -9.18 1.93
C ASP A 52 24.40 -8.73 3.30
N VAL A 53 23.11 -8.45 3.43
CA VAL A 53 22.51 -8.14 4.73
C VAL A 53 22.26 -9.43 5.53
N ARG A 54 22.86 -9.51 6.73
CA ARG A 54 22.62 -10.64 7.65
C ARG A 54 21.21 -10.55 8.24
N TYR A 55 20.50 -11.68 8.22
CA TYR A 55 19.22 -11.87 8.85
C TYR A 55 19.21 -13.19 9.62
N ASN A 56 18.38 -13.28 10.67
CA ASN A 56 18.14 -14.53 11.39
C ASN A 56 16.71 -15.01 11.16
N CYS A 57 16.49 -16.32 11.10
CA CYS A 57 15.16 -16.91 10.97
C CYS A 57 14.99 -18.06 11.95
N ASP A 58 14.12 -17.87 12.93
CA ASP A 58 13.79 -18.86 13.95
C ASP A 58 12.41 -19.48 13.67
N GLY A 59 12.21 -20.74 14.09
CA GLY A 59 10.96 -21.48 13.93
C GLY A 59 11.01 -22.61 12.90
N ASP A 60 9.81 -23.06 12.50
CA ASP A 60 9.53 -24.26 11.71
C ASP A 60 8.52 -23.97 10.56
N ASP A 61 8.04 -25.03 9.91
CA ASP A 61 7.15 -24.94 8.75
C ASP A 61 5.71 -24.51 9.09
N ARG A 62 5.33 -24.47 10.37
CA ARG A 62 4.03 -23.96 10.83
C ARG A 62 4.11 -22.52 11.30
N LYS A 63 5.20 -22.14 11.97
CA LYS A 63 5.44 -20.78 12.41
C LYS A 63 6.91 -20.44 12.37
N ALA A 64 7.23 -19.32 11.72
CA ALA A 64 8.58 -18.80 11.71
C ALA A 64 8.59 -17.27 11.78
N THR A 65 9.70 -16.75 12.29
CA THR A 65 9.98 -15.33 12.30
C THR A 65 11.39 -15.08 11.77
N CYS A 66 11.49 -14.29 10.71
CA CYS A 66 12.75 -13.76 10.22
C CYS A 66 12.93 -12.30 10.66
N SER A 67 14.13 -11.95 11.10
CA SER A 67 14.46 -10.61 11.59
C SER A 67 15.75 -10.08 10.97
N ILE A 68 15.73 -8.81 10.56
CA ILE A 68 16.91 -8.03 10.19
C ILE A 68 17.09 -6.93 11.25
N PRO A 69 18.20 -6.93 12.00
CA PRO A 69 18.43 -5.91 13.03
C PRO A 69 18.46 -4.49 12.46
N SER A 70 19.15 -4.30 11.33
CA SER A 70 19.21 -3.03 10.63
C SER A 70 19.55 -3.23 9.16
N ILE A 71 18.97 -2.41 8.30
CA ILE A 71 19.30 -2.33 6.88
C ILE A 71 19.17 -0.90 6.40
N ASP A 72 20.05 -0.47 5.50
CA ASP A 72 19.97 0.83 4.82
C ASP A 72 19.56 0.61 3.37
N ILE A 73 18.49 1.27 2.96
CA ILE A 73 17.99 1.24 1.58
C ILE A 73 17.88 2.67 1.10
N ASN A 74 18.79 3.08 0.21
CA ASN A 74 18.81 4.42 -0.39
C ASN A 74 18.74 5.55 0.67
N GLY A 75 19.47 5.38 1.78
CA GLY A 75 19.55 6.33 2.90
C GLY A 75 18.39 6.23 3.90
N LEU A 76 17.45 5.30 3.69
CA LEU A 76 16.43 4.94 4.67
C LEU A 76 16.96 3.82 5.56
N LYS A 77 17.23 4.13 6.83
CA LYS A 77 17.69 3.13 7.79
C LYS A 77 16.51 2.46 8.46
N PHE A 78 16.20 1.25 8.00
CA PHE A 78 15.25 0.38 8.68
C PHE A 78 15.95 -0.31 9.87
N LYS A 79 15.20 -0.46 10.95
CA LYS A 79 15.58 -1.18 12.17
C LYS A 79 14.48 -2.14 12.56
N ASP A 80 14.88 -3.22 13.22
CA ASP A 80 13.97 -4.23 13.76
C ASP A 80 12.97 -4.73 12.70
N VAL A 81 13.46 -4.95 11.47
CA VAL A 81 12.63 -5.50 10.40
C VAL A 81 12.29 -6.92 10.82
N LYS A 82 11.00 -7.24 10.89
CA LYS A 82 10.50 -8.55 11.28
C LYS A 82 9.44 -9.00 10.32
N VAL A 83 9.52 -10.26 9.93
CA VAL A 83 8.52 -10.97 9.16
C VAL A 83 8.16 -12.20 9.95
N THR A 84 6.88 -12.37 10.27
CA THR A 84 6.36 -13.57 10.91
C THR A 84 5.34 -14.21 9.99
N SER A 85 5.51 -15.50 9.73
CA SER A 85 4.55 -16.33 9.01
C SER A 85 3.98 -17.36 9.97
N VAL A 86 2.69 -17.60 9.88
CA VAL A 86 2.00 -18.75 10.47
C VAL A 86 1.20 -19.41 9.36
N ILE A 87 1.44 -20.69 9.11
CA ILE A 87 0.76 -21.44 8.07
C ILE A 87 0.20 -22.72 8.70
N ASP A 88 -1.10 -22.92 8.53
CA ASP A 88 -1.80 -24.16 8.79
C ASP A 88 -2.46 -24.67 7.50
N SER A 89 -3.18 -25.80 7.57
CA SER A 89 -3.75 -26.45 6.39
C SER A 89 -4.70 -25.55 5.60
N LYS A 90 -5.45 -24.66 6.26
CA LYS A 90 -6.47 -23.81 5.64
C LYS A 90 -6.28 -22.32 5.84
N ASN A 91 -5.38 -21.90 6.71
CA ASN A 91 -5.14 -20.51 7.03
C ASN A 91 -3.66 -20.19 6.90
N ALA A 92 -3.39 -18.96 6.49
CA ALA A 92 -2.06 -18.40 6.55
C ALA A 92 -2.14 -16.96 7.07
N ASN A 93 -1.22 -16.63 7.95
CA ASN A 93 -1.07 -15.30 8.52
C ASN A 93 0.36 -14.83 8.27
N PHE A 94 0.49 -13.60 7.79
CA PHE A 94 1.77 -12.94 7.56
C PHE A 94 1.76 -11.59 8.26
N VAL A 95 2.82 -11.29 9.00
CA VAL A 95 3.00 -10.01 9.68
C VAL A 95 4.38 -9.48 9.34
N PHE A 96 4.44 -8.28 8.78
CA PHE A 96 5.67 -7.52 8.61
C PHE A 96 5.64 -6.27 9.45
N SER A 97 6.75 -5.98 10.11
CA SER A 97 6.93 -4.74 10.83
C SER A 97 8.35 -4.24 10.65
N ALA A 98 8.52 -2.92 10.54
CA ALA A 98 9.81 -2.29 10.53
C ALA A 98 9.73 -0.90 11.15
N ASN A 99 10.79 -0.51 11.88
CA ASN A 99 11.00 0.85 12.32
C ASN A 99 11.93 1.55 11.33
N ILE A 100 11.78 2.86 11.13
CA ILE A 100 12.66 3.66 10.29
C ILE A 100 13.33 4.71 11.18
N ALA A 101 14.64 4.56 11.35
CA ALA A 101 15.43 5.31 12.32
C ALA A 101 16.00 6.62 11.74
N SER A 102 16.28 6.65 10.44
CA SER A 102 16.74 7.86 9.76
C SER A 102 16.20 7.90 8.34
N PHE A 103 15.79 9.09 7.93
CA PHE A 103 15.53 9.44 6.54
C PHE A 103 16.73 10.21 6.00
N PRO A 104 17.05 10.12 4.70
CA PRO A 104 18.20 10.82 4.10
C PRO A 104 18.01 12.34 4.00
N THR A 105 17.04 12.92 4.72
CA THR A 105 16.84 14.37 4.75
C THR A 105 17.59 14.98 5.93
N ASN A 106 18.57 15.84 5.62
CA ASN A 106 19.20 16.73 6.60
C ASN A 106 18.27 17.87 7.02
N ASP A 107 17.12 18.02 6.35
CA ASP A 107 16.12 19.02 6.69
C ASP A 107 15.36 18.62 7.95
N VAL A 108 15.71 19.25 9.07
CA VAL A 108 15.08 19.06 10.38
C VAL A 108 13.57 19.30 10.31
N ASP A 109 13.12 20.16 9.38
CA ASP A 109 11.71 20.53 9.25
C ASP A 109 10.87 19.49 8.48
N LEU A 110 11.51 18.48 7.89
CA LEU A 110 10.82 17.34 7.25
C LEU A 110 10.73 16.10 8.14
N LYS A 111 11.30 16.15 9.34
CA LYS A 111 11.27 15.02 10.29
C LYS A 111 9.87 14.60 10.67
N ASP A 112 8.93 15.53 10.74
CA ASP A 112 7.53 15.24 11.08
C ASP A 112 6.82 14.38 10.01
N PHE A 113 7.28 14.46 8.76
CA PHE A 113 6.74 13.70 7.62
C PHE A 113 7.51 12.40 7.35
N ALA A 114 8.66 12.22 8.01
CA ALA A 114 9.45 11.02 7.85
C ALA A 114 8.71 9.83 8.47
N ILE A 115 8.60 8.76 7.70
CA ILE A 115 8.01 7.51 8.18
C ILE A 115 8.86 7.00 9.35
N LYS A 116 8.20 6.58 10.42
CA LYS A 116 8.80 6.02 11.64
C LYS A 116 8.57 4.53 11.76
N LYS A 117 7.40 4.06 11.33
CA LYS A 117 7.00 2.66 11.51
C LYS A 117 6.08 2.21 10.38
N VAL A 118 6.32 0.99 9.92
CA VAL A 118 5.44 0.26 9.01
C VAL A 118 5.00 -1.02 9.72
N ASN A 119 3.72 -1.35 9.64
CA ASN A 119 3.18 -2.63 10.09
C ASN A 119 2.16 -3.12 9.08
N CYS A 120 2.33 -4.32 8.55
CA CYS A 120 1.44 -4.96 7.61
C CYS A 120 1.06 -6.34 8.12
N LYS A 121 -0.21 -6.68 8.05
CA LYS A 121 -0.75 -7.98 8.40
C LYS A 121 -1.63 -8.48 7.25
N THR A 122 -1.39 -9.70 6.80
CA THR A 122 -2.25 -10.40 5.86
C THR A 122 -2.76 -11.68 6.51
N ASP A 123 -4.07 -11.79 6.60
CA ASP A 123 -4.77 -13.00 7.02
C ASP A 123 -5.43 -13.62 5.80
N SER A 124 -5.20 -14.91 5.57
CA SER A 124 -5.80 -15.60 4.45
C SER A 124 -6.33 -16.97 4.83
N LYS A 125 -7.38 -17.36 4.11
CA LYS A 125 -8.13 -18.58 4.37
C LYS A 125 -8.51 -19.24 3.05
N LEU A 126 -8.19 -20.53 2.93
CA LEU A 126 -8.59 -21.39 1.84
C LEU A 126 -9.98 -21.95 2.09
N GLN A 127 -10.86 -21.77 1.10
CA GLN A 127 -12.20 -22.31 1.06
C GLN A 127 -12.52 -22.83 -0.34
N GLY A 128 -12.43 -24.15 -0.51
CA GLY A 128 -12.67 -24.80 -1.80
C GLY A 128 -11.65 -24.36 -2.85
N THR A 129 -12.11 -23.63 -3.85
CA THR A 129 -11.28 -23.11 -4.95
C THR A 129 -10.78 -21.69 -4.73
N SER A 130 -11.02 -21.09 -3.55
CA SER A 130 -10.71 -19.68 -3.27
C SER A 130 -9.82 -19.50 -2.05
N ILE A 131 -8.81 -18.65 -2.17
CA ILE A 131 -8.04 -18.11 -1.04
C ILE A 131 -8.53 -16.68 -0.81
N SER A 132 -9.35 -16.49 0.22
CA SER A 132 -9.75 -15.17 0.68
C SER A 132 -8.67 -14.55 1.53
N SER A 133 -8.29 -13.32 1.24
CA SER A 133 -7.22 -12.58 1.88
C SER A 133 -7.69 -11.22 2.38
N LYS A 134 -7.30 -10.88 3.60
CA LYS A 134 -7.48 -9.58 4.22
C LYS A 134 -6.12 -9.03 4.61
N THR A 135 -5.71 -7.95 3.96
CA THR A 135 -4.48 -7.24 4.27
C THR A 135 -4.79 -5.92 4.94
N ASN A 136 -4.11 -5.63 6.04
CA ASN A 136 -4.11 -4.35 6.72
C ASN A 136 -2.66 -3.85 6.85
N CYS A 137 -2.37 -2.69 6.29
CA CYS A 137 -1.08 -2.02 6.43
C CYS A 137 -1.27 -0.66 7.08
N VAL A 138 -0.36 -0.29 7.98
CA VAL A 138 -0.32 0.99 8.68
C VAL A 138 1.10 1.54 8.62
N VAL A 139 1.20 2.76 8.14
CA VAL A 139 2.43 3.56 8.10
C VAL A 139 2.23 4.78 8.98
N ASN A 140 3.14 4.98 9.93
CA ASN A 140 3.09 6.10 10.85
C ASN A 140 4.26 7.05 10.62
N ALA A 141 3.95 8.33 10.57
CA ALA A 141 4.84 9.48 10.70
C ALA A 141 4.30 10.38 11.82
N ASP A 142 5.08 11.36 12.28
CA ASP A 142 4.63 12.23 13.37
C ASP A 142 3.47 13.15 12.93
N ALA A 143 3.42 13.50 11.63
CA ALA A 143 2.38 14.33 11.04
C ALA A 143 1.13 13.55 10.60
N TYR A 144 1.26 12.24 10.31
CA TYR A 144 0.16 11.45 9.76
C TYR A 144 0.30 9.93 9.98
N THR A 145 -0.84 9.26 9.97
CA THR A 145 -0.98 7.82 9.80
C THR A 145 -1.66 7.54 8.47
N LEU A 146 -1.06 6.66 7.67
CA LEU A 146 -1.63 6.12 6.44
C LEU A 146 -1.97 4.66 6.67
N LYS A 147 -3.25 4.29 6.57
CA LYS A 147 -3.74 2.92 6.68
C LYS A 147 -4.28 2.46 5.33
N VAL A 148 -3.96 1.24 4.94
CA VAL A 148 -4.49 0.57 3.76
C VAL A 148 -5.12 -0.74 4.18
N ASP A 149 -6.37 -0.95 3.82
CA ASP A 149 -7.10 -2.21 3.97
C ASP A 149 -7.40 -2.78 2.59
N LEU A 150 -7.13 -4.07 2.37
CA LEU A 150 -7.41 -4.77 1.13
C LEU A 150 -8.15 -6.07 1.44
N LEU A 151 -9.25 -6.29 0.74
CA LEU A 151 -10.00 -7.54 0.73
C LEU A 151 -9.97 -8.09 -0.70
N ALA A 152 -9.39 -9.27 -0.89
CA ALA A 152 -9.31 -9.90 -2.18
C ALA A 152 -9.41 -11.42 -2.08
N ASP A 153 -9.97 -12.05 -3.11
CA ASP A 153 -9.91 -13.49 -3.29
C ASP A 153 -9.03 -13.84 -4.48
N ILE A 154 -8.28 -14.93 -4.35
CA ILE A 154 -7.58 -15.57 -5.47
C ILE A 154 -8.27 -16.91 -5.71
N ILE A 155 -8.68 -17.16 -6.94
CA ILE A 155 -9.56 -18.27 -7.31
C ILE A 155 -8.83 -19.15 -8.33
N SER A 156 -8.78 -20.46 -8.06
CA SER A 156 -8.31 -21.47 -8.99
C SER A 156 -8.94 -22.82 -8.69
N ASN A 157 -9.33 -23.55 -9.74
CA ASN A 157 -9.79 -24.94 -9.61
C ASN A 157 -8.69 -25.86 -9.07
N THR A 158 -7.42 -25.47 -9.24
CA THR A 158 -6.26 -26.23 -8.74
C THR A 158 -6.14 -26.24 -7.22
N PHE A 159 -6.89 -25.38 -6.52
CA PHE A 159 -6.89 -25.32 -5.05
C PHE A 159 -7.81 -26.35 -4.41
N LEU A 160 -8.71 -26.94 -5.18
CA LEU A 160 -9.68 -27.89 -4.67
C LEU A 160 -8.96 -29.08 -4.01
N ASN A 161 -9.34 -29.39 -2.77
CA ASN A 161 -8.77 -30.47 -1.96
C ASN A 161 -7.27 -30.33 -1.65
N LYS A 162 -6.67 -29.16 -1.86
CA LYS A 162 -5.30 -28.88 -1.42
C LYS A 162 -5.26 -28.20 -0.06
N GLU A 163 -4.11 -28.25 0.59
CA GLU A 163 -3.79 -27.36 1.69
C GLU A 163 -3.11 -26.08 1.16
N ILE A 164 -3.12 -25.00 1.95
CA ILE A 164 -2.41 -23.78 1.57
C ILE A 164 -0.93 -24.09 1.29
N GLY A 165 -0.28 -24.90 2.12
CA GLY A 165 1.12 -25.31 1.91
C GLY A 165 1.38 -25.94 0.53
N ASP A 166 0.49 -26.81 0.05
CA ASP A 166 0.65 -27.48 -1.25
C ASP A 166 0.40 -26.52 -2.42
N ILE A 167 -0.53 -25.59 -2.26
CA ILE A 167 -0.80 -24.54 -3.26
C ILE A 167 0.45 -23.66 -3.42
N LEU A 168 1.06 -23.27 -2.30
CA LEU A 168 2.31 -22.51 -2.29
C LEU A 168 3.44 -23.25 -3.00
N ASP A 169 3.59 -24.55 -2.75
CA ASP A 169 4.63 -25.37 -3.38
C ASP A 169 4.44 -25.48 -4.90
N SER A 170 3.19 -25.63 -5.36
CA SER A 170 2.88 -25.73 -6.79
C SER A 170 3.09 -24.42 -7.58
N ASN A 171 3.24 -23.28 -6.91
CA ASN A 171 3.50 -21.98 -7.54
C ASN A 171 4.98 -21.71 -7.85
N LYS A 172 5.87 -22.67 -7.61
CA LYS A 172 7.28 -22.59 -8.02
C LYS A 172 7.44 -22.52 -9.55
N ASP A 173 6.48 -23.05 -10.30
CA ASP A 173 6.44 -22.92 -11.76
C ASP A 173 5.83 -21.59 -12.17
N LYS A 174 6.59 -20.76 -12.90
CA LYS A 174 6.16 -19.44 -13.41
C LYS A 174 4.90 -19.46 -14.28
N ASN A 175 4.46 -20.65 -14.73
CA ASN A 175 3.25 -20.84 -15.52
C ASN A 175 2.00 -21.13 -14.67
N ALA A 176 2.14 -21.40 -13.36
CA ALA A 176 1.04 -21.82 -12.50
C ALA A 176 -0.02 -20.72 -12.27
N THR A 177 0.38 -19.46 -12.33
CA THR A 177 -0.49 -18.30 -12.08
C THR A 177 -1.39 -17.92 -13.27
N SER A 178 -1.14 -18.48 -14.45
CA SER A 178 -1.89 -18.20 -15.68
C SER A 178 -3.37 -18.61 -15.61
N ASN A 179 -3.71 -19.53 -14.68
CA ASN A 179 -5.07 -19.99 -14.45
C ASN A 179 -5.74 -19.32 -13.23
N TYR A 180 -5.10 -18.30 -12.65
CA TYR A 180 -5.60 -17.66 -11.44
C TYR A 180 -6.48 -16.49 -11.81
N LYS A 181 -7.62 -16.41 -11.13
CA LYS A 181 -8.50 -15.25 -11.18
C LYS A 181 -8.43 -14.51 -9.86
N ILE A 182 -8.50 -13.19 -9.92
CA ILE A 182 -8.53 -12.32 -8.75
C ILE A 182 -9.86 -11.59 -8.66
N LEU A 183 -10.42 -11.57 -7.46
CA LEU A 183 -11.55 -10.74 -7.10
C LEU A 183 -11.09 -9.77 -6.01
N ALA A 184 -10.59 -8.60 -6.40
CA ALA A 184 -10.29 -7.53 -5.46
C ALA A 184 -11.60 -6.86 -5.00
N LYS A 185 -12.17 -7.33 -3.90
CA LYS A 185 -13.51 -6.95 -3.40
C LYS A 185 -13.55 -5.51 -2.90
N GLU A 186 -12.58 -5.14 -2.08
CA GLU A 186 -12.54 -3.81 -1.47
C GLU A 186 -11.10 -3.38 -1.22
N SER A 187 -10.78 -2.13 -1.52
CA SER A 187 -9.53 -1.48 -1.14
C SER A 187 -9.86 -0.16 -0.48
N ALA A 188 -9.41 0.05 0.75
CA ALA A 188 -9.60 1.28 1.49
C ALA A 188 -8.26 1.92 1.85
N ILE A 189 -8.14 3.22 1.64
CA ILE A 189 -6.99 4.04 1.99
C ILE A 189 -7.48 5.11 2.96
N HIS A 190 -6.96 5.10 4.17
CA HIS A 190 -7.27 6.07 5.21
C HIS A 190 -6.03 6.90 5.52
N LEU A 191 -6.14 8.21 5.34
CA LEU A 191 -5.15 9.17 5.81
C LEU A 191 -5.71 9.89 7.02
N TYR A 192 -5.04 9.78 8.16
CA TYR A 192 -5.35 10.52 9.36
C TYR A 192 -4.14 11.36 9.78
N GLY A 193 -4.30 12.66 9.86
CA GLY A 193 -3.24 13.61 10.15
C GLY A 193 -3.81 14.87 10.80
N PRO A 194 -4.13 14.85 12.10
CA PRO A 194 -4.78 15.99 12.78
C PRO A 194 -3.93 17.25 12.78
N LYS A 195 -2.62 17.14 12.57
CA LYS A 195 -1.68 18.26 12.45
C LYS A 195 -1.09 18.39 11.05
N LEU A 196 -1.54 17.59 10.09
CA LEU A 196 -0.90 17.49 8.78
C LEU A 196 -0.91 18.84 8.05
N GLY A 197 -2.06 19.50 7.97
CA GLY A 197 -2.18 20.78 7.30
C GLY A 197 -1.39 21.92 7.96
N ASP A 198 -1.30 21.93 9.29
CA ASP A 198 -0.51 22.93 10.01
C ASP A 198 0.99 22.70 9.88
N LYS A 199 1.43 21.44 9.90
CA LYS A 199 2.82 21.08 9.64
C LYS A 199 3.22 21.44 8.20
N ILE A 200 2.36 21.17 7.21
CA ILE A 200 2.61 21.56 5.81
C ILE A 200 2.68 23.08 5.71
N TYR A 201 1.73 23.81 6.29
CA TYR A 201 1.73 25.27 6.26
C TYR A 201 2.98 25.85 6.94
N THR A 202 3.34 25.34 8.13
CA THR A 202 4.52 25.78 8.88
C THR A 202 5.79 25.58 8.07
N TYR A 203 5.95 24.41 7.45
CA TYR A 203 7.07 24.11 6.57
C TYR A 203 7.11 25.09 5.37
N MET A 204 5.98 25.28 4.70
CA MET A 204 5.88 26.20 3.56
C MET A 204 6.20 27.65 3.95
N LYS A 205 5.67 28.13 5.09
CA LYS A 205 5.90 29.47 5.63
C LYS A 205 7.37 29.72 5.95
N LYS A 206 8.10 28.73 6.47
CA LYS A 206 9.55 28.85 6.68
C LYS A 206 10.30 29.05 5.38
N THR A 207 9.87 28.37 4.31
CA THR A 207 10.52 28.48 2.99
C THR A 207 10.04 29.68 2.18
N THR A 208 8.91 30.26 2.55
CA THR A 208 8.24 31.39 1.88
C THR A 208 7.65 32.28 2.96
N PRO A 209 8.46 33.11 3.64
CA PRO A 209 8.06 33.88 4.83
C PRO A 209 6.86 34.80 4.64
N GLU A 210 6.61 35.24 3.42
CA GLU A 210 5.47 36.07 3.02
C GLU A 210 4.16 35.30 2.87
N LEU A 211 4.19 33.97 2.74
CA LEU A 211 3.02 33.14 2.47
C LEU A 211 1.96 33.24 3.58
N THR A 212 0.79 33.80 3.30
CA THR A 212 -0.31 33.81 4.28
C THR A 212 -1.04 32.46 4.29
N LYS A 213 -1.75 32.14 5.38
CA LYS A 213 -2.59 30.94 5.45
C LYS A 213 -3.70 30.97 4.39
N GLU A 214 -4.20 32.17 4.09
CA GLU A 214 -5.18 32.39 3.02
C GLU A 214 -4.60 32.06 1.64
N GLN A 215 -3.43 32.61 1.30
CA GLN A 215 -2.74 32.29 0.04
C GLN A 215 -2.45 30.79 -0.09
N PHE A 216 -2.00 30.15 0.99
CA PHE A 216 -1.81 28.70 1.04
C PHE A 216 -3.09 27.94 0.75
N ASN A 217 -4.18 28.26 1.45
CA ASN A 217 -5.48 27.61 1.25
C ASN A 217 -6.00 27.79 -0.18
N THR A 218 -5.85 28.98 -0.74
CA THR A 218 -6.23 29.27 -2.13
C THR A 218 -5.42 28.44 -3.12
N GLN A 219 -4.10 28.34 -2.95
CA GLN A 219 -3.26 27.49 -3.81
C GLN A 219 -3.66 26.02 -3.75
N VAL A 220 -3.95 25.49 -2.55
CA VAL A 220 -4.42 24.11 -2.39
C VAL A 220 -5.78 23.91 -3.07
N ASN A 221 -6.72 24.84 -2.89
CA ASN A 221 -8.04 24.75 -3.52
C ASN A 221 -7.93 24.75 -5.04
N VAL A 222 -7.14 25.67 -5.63
CA VAL A 222 -6.91 25.75 -7.07
C VAL A 222 -6.34 24.43 -7.61
N ALA A 223 -5.32 23.88 -6.95
CA ALA A 223 -4.71 22.60 -7.34
C ALA A 223 -5.69 21.42 -7.26
N VAL A 224 -6.57 21.42 -6.25
CA VAL A 224 -7.58 20.38 -6.07
C VAL A 224 -8.68 20.46 -7.14
N THR A 225 -9.11 21.68 -7.48
CA THR A 225 -10.16 21.89 -8.50
C THR A 225 -9.69 21.63 -9.93
N SER A 226 -8.39 21.72 -10.20
CA SER A 226 -7.85 21.47 -11.55
C SER A 226 -7.61 19.99 -11.86
N LEU A 227 -7.51 19.12 -10.84
CA LEU A 227 -7.26 17.68 -11.02
C LEU A 227 -8.30 16.97 -11.91
N PRO A 228 -9.63 17.15 -11.70
CA PRO A 228 -10.63 16.55 -12.59
C PRO A 228 -10.50 17.05 -14.04
N MET A 229 -10.19 18.34 -14.25
CA MET A 229 -10.01 18.90 -15.60
C MET A 229 -8.82 18.27 -16.32
N MET A 230 -7.70 18.08 -15.63
CA MET A 230 -6.52 17.41 -16.21
C MET A 230 -6.81 15.96 -16.59
N LEU A 231 -7.64 15.26 -15.82
CA LEU A 231 -8.00 13.87 -16.11
C LEU A 231 -9.07 13.75 -17.19
N ALA A 232 -9.97 14.71 -17.31
CA ALA A 232 -10.94 14.79 -18.42
C ALA A 232 -10.24 14.94 -19.78
N GLN A 233 -9.09 15.62 -19.83
CA GLN A 233 -8.29 15.78 -21.04
C GLN A 233 -7.68 14.46 -21.57
N ASN A 234 -7.62 13.40 -20.75
CA ASN A 234 -7.16 12.07 -21.16
C ASN A 234 -8.25 11.22 -21.87
N GLY A 235 -9.44 11.77 -22.14
CA GLY A 235 -10.45 11.20 -23.06
C GLY A 235 -11.24 9.98 -22.56
N ASN A 236 -10.74 9.25 -21.55
CA ASN A 236 -11.33 7.98 -21.09
C ASN A 236 -12.12 8.06 -19.77
N ALA A 237 -12.18 9.24 -19.15
CA ALA A 237 -12.86 9.45 -17.86
C ALA A 237 -14.37 9.68 -18.04
N THR A 238 -15.19 8.89 -17.35
CA THR A 238 -16.65 9.09 -17.33
C THR A 238 -17.05 10.22 -16.38
N PRO A 239 -18.27 10.80 -16.51
CA PRO A 239 -18.77 11.78 -15.54
C PRO A 239 -18.70 11.29 -14.08
N ASP A 240 -19.05 10.03 -13.84
CA ASP A 240 -18.96 9.42 -12.51
C ASP A 240 -17.51 9.32 -12.02
N THR A 241 -16.57 8.93 -12.89
CA THR A 241 -15.14 8.90 -12.57
C THR A 241 -14.64 10.29 -12.19
N LEU A 242 -15.03 11.33 -12.94
CA LEU A 242 -14.65 12.72 -12.67
C LEU A 242 -15.25 13.24 -11.35
N ALA A 243 -16.51 12.91 -11.07
CA ALA A 243 -17.18 13.28 -9.81
C ALA A 243 -16.50 12.61 -8.60
N ASN A 244 -16.10 11.36 -8.73
CA ASN A 244 -15.38 10.61 -7.70
C ASN A 244 -13.99 11.19 -7.44
N ILE A 245 -13.24 11.52 -8.49
CA ILE A 245 -11.93 12.18 -8.37
C ILE A 245 -12.07 13.56 -7.73
N SER A 246 -13.09 14.33 -8.13
CA SER A 246 -13.37 15.65 -7.56
C SER A 246 -13.63 15.54 -6.06
N SER A 247 -14.50 14.62 -5.65
CA SER A 247 -14.82 14.36 -4.24
C SER A 247 -13.59 13.97 -3.43
N LEU A 248 -12.75 13.07 -3.96
CA LEU A 248 -11.48 12.68 -3.33
C LEU A 248 -10.51 13.87 -3.20
N SER A 249 -10.37 14.66 -4.26
CA SER A 249 -9.46 15.80 -4.29
C SER A 249 -9.89 16.87 -3.27
N ILE A 250 -11.19 17.16 -3.19
CA ILE A 250 -11.76 18.09 -2.19
C ILE A 250 -11.52 17.59 -0.76
N ALA A 251 -11.72 16.29 -0.53
CA ALA A 251 -11.48 15.67 0.76
C ALA A 251 -9.99 15.76 1.17
N LEU A 252 -9.07 15.45 0.26
CA LEU A 252 -7.63 15.59 0.47
C LEU A 252 -7.24 17.06 0.71
N GLY A 253 -7.78 17.99 -0.08
CA GLY A 253 -7.57 19.43 0.10
C GLY A 253 -8.01 19.92 1.47
N SER A 254 -9.12 19.40 1.98
CA SER A 254 -9.62 19.73 3.32
C SER A 254 -8.67 19.26 4.43
N VAL A 255 -8.01 18.11 4.25
CA VAL A 255 -6.98 17.64 5.20
C VAL A 255 -5.69 18.46 5.08
N ILE A 256 -5.23 18.75 3.85
CA ILE A 256 -4.02 19.54 3.59
C ILE A 256 -4.16 20.99 4.09
N THR A 257 -5.36 21.57 4.05
CA THR A 257 -5.64 22.91 4.59
C THR A 257 -5.87 22.92 6.10
N GLY A 258 -5.94 21.74 6.75
CA GLY A 258 -6.20 21.60 8.18
C GLY A 258 -7.67 21.76 8.58
N LYS A 259 -8.60 21.83 7.61
CA LYS A 259 -10.05 21.89 7.87
C LYS A 259 -10.62 20.56 8.36
N LYS A 260 -9.96 19.46 8.00
CA LYS A 260 -10.29 18.08 8.39
C LYS A 260 -9.04 17.38 8.92
N GLN A 261 -9.24 16.43 9.81
CA GLN A 261 -8.17 15.64 10.40
C GLN A 261 -7.86 14.39 9.58
N GLY A 262 -8.80 13.91 8.75
CA GLY A 262 -8.54 12.76 7.91
C GLY A 262 -9.49 12.60 6.74
N VAL A 263 -9.10 11.70 5.83
CA VAL A 263 -9.85 11.28 4.66
C VAL A 263 -9.78 9.75 4.53
N SER A 264 -10.87 9.16 4.11
CA SER A 264 -10.98 7.75 3.76
C SER A 264 -11.49 7.62 2.34
N LEU A 265 -10.77 6.88 1.51
CA LEU A 265 -11.18 6.45 0.18
C LEU A 265 -11.42 4.95 0.23
N THR A 266 -12.61 4.48 -0.12
CA THR A 266 -12.91 3.06 -0.27
C THR A 266 -13.35 2.80 -1.71
N LEU A 267 -12.65 1.91 -2.39
CA LEU A 267 -13.05 1.32 -3.66
C LEU A 267 -13.69 -0.02 -3.35
N ARG A 268 -15.00 -0.15 -3.58
CA ARG A 268 -15.74 -1.41 -3.41
C ARG A 268 -16.19 -1.92 -4.76
N ARG A 269 -15.83 -3.15 -5.12
CA ARG A 269 -16.21 -3.72 -6.42
C ARG A 269 -17.73 -3.88 -6.50
N LYS A 270 -18.32 -3.43 -7.61
CA LYS A 270 -19.77 -3.45 -7.86
C LYS A 270 -20.32 -4.86 -8.07
N ASN A 271 -19.48 -5.77 -8.57
CA ASN A 271 -19.85 -7.16 -8.85
C ASN A 271 -18.86 -8.16 -8.26
N THR A 272 -19.24 -9.43 -8.28
CA THR A 272 -18.43 -10.55 -7.78
C THR A 272 -17.68 -11.28 -8.91
N THR A 273 -17.66 -10.73 -10.13
CA THR A 273 -16.99 -11.37 -11.28
C THR A 273 -15.47 -11.23 -11.13
N PRO A 274 -14.73 -12.34 -11.00
CA PRO A 274 -13.28 -12.29 -10.91
C PRO A 274 -12.66 -12.01 -12.28
N VAL A 275 -11.47 -11.41 -12.30
CA VAL A 275 -10.70 -11.09 -13.51
C VAL A 275 -9.44 -11.95 -13.55
N GLU A 276 -8.95 -12.27 -14.74
CA GLU A 276 -7.69 -12.98 -14.89
C GLU A 276 -6.55 -12.19 -14.23
N PHE A 277 -5.71 -12.88 -13.44
CA PHE A 277 -4.67 -12.25 -12.63
C PHE A 277 -3.71 -11.40 -13.47
N ASP A 278 -3.25 -11.92 -14.61
CA ASP A 278 -2.34 -11.20 -15.50
C ASP A 278 -2.96 -9.94 -16.10
N THR A 279 -4.27 -10.00 -16.41
CA THR A 279 -5.02 -8.84 -16.93
C THR A 279 -5.15 -7.77 -15.83
N PHE A 280 -5.42 -8.20 -14.59
CA PHE A 280 -5.49 -7.30 -13.45
C PHE A 280 -4.15 -6.59 -13.19
N ILE A 281 -3.04 -7.33 -13.18
CA ILE A 281 -1.69 -6.76 -12.99
C ILE A 281 -1.34 -5.78 -14.12
N LYS A 282 -1.62 -6.15 -15.38
CA LYS A 282 -1.40 -5.26 -16.53
C LYS A 282 -2.18 -3.94 -16.39
N ASN A 283 -3.43 -4.00 -15.96
CA ASN A 283 -4.28 -2.82 -15.82
C ASN A 283 -3.87 -1.90 -14.66
N LEU A 284 -3.19 -2.42 -13.62
CA LEU A 284 -2.64 -1.58 -12.55
C LEU A 284 -1.45 -0.71 -13.01
N GLY A 285 -0.72 -1.15 -14.04
CA GLY A 285 0.48 -0.47 -14.55
C GLY A 285 0.20 0.63 -15.59
N ASP A 286 -1.04 0.77 -16.07
CA ASP A 286 -1.42 1.71 -17.13
C ASP A 286 -2.53 2.66 -16.65
N LEU A 287 -2.42 3.95 -16.98
CA LEU A 287 -3.40 4.98 -16.60
C LEU A 287 -4.78 4.72 -17.25
N ASN A 288 -4.80 4.17 -18.46
CA ASN A 288 -6.06 3.75 -19.09
C ASN A 288 -6.64 2.50 -18.41
N GLY A 289 -5.78 1.54 -18.06
CA GLY A 289 -6.15 0.36 -17.26
C GLY A 289 -6.73 0.73 -15.90
N LEU A 290 -6.16 1.70 -15.19
CA LEU A 290 -6.68 2.22 -13.92
C LEU A 290 -8.06 2.83 -14.09
N THR A 291 -8.30 3.55 -15.20
CA THR A 291 -9.62 4.15 -15.48
C THR A 291 -10.67 3.07 -15.75
N GLN A 292 -10.29 1.96 -16.40
CA GLN A 292 -11.18 0.80 -16.55
C GLN A 292 -11.46 0.13 -15.21
N ILE A 293 -10.44 -0.08 -14.38
CA ILE A 293 -10.62 -0.62 -13.02
C ILE A 293 -11.62 0.24 -12.25
N LEU A 294 -11.51 1.57 -12.26
CA LEU A 294 -12.42 2.45 -11.52
C LEU A 294 -13.90 2.34 -11.96
N LYS A 295 -14.21 1.87 -13.17
CA LYS A 295 -15.61 1.66 -13.60
C LYS A 295 -16.29 0.52 -12.85
N ASP A 296 -15.51 -0.49 -12.48
CA ASP A 296 -15.99 -1.70 -11.78
C ASP A 296 -16.18 -1.49 -10.27
N TYR A 297 -15.86 -0.30 -9.75
CA TYR A 297 -15.87 0.00 -8.33
C TYR A 297 -16.78 1.19 -8.00
N ASP A 298 -17.50 1.07 -6.89
CA ASP A 298 -18.06 2.20 -6.18
C ASP A 298 -16.94 2.91 -5.44
N VAL A 299 -16.88 4.24 -5.60
CA VAL A 299 -15.90 5.09 -4.94
C VAL A 299 -16.59 5.82 -3.79
N ILE A 300 -16.21 5.47 -2.57
CA ILE A 300 -16.77 6.05 -1.36
C ILE A 300 -15.70 6.92 -0.73
N VAL A 301 -15.97 8.22 -0.60
CA VAL A 301 -15.07 9.18 0.04
C VAL A 301 -15.72 9.72 1.31
N SER A 302 -15.00 9.72 2.42
CA SER A 302 -15.44 10.36 3.66
C SER A 302 -14.30 11.14 4.30
N THR A 303 -14.67 12.16 5.09
CA THR A 303 -13.72 12.98 5.85
C THR A 303 -14.08 12.97 7.33
N ARG A 304 -13.07 13.18 8.18
CA ARG A 304 -13.23 13.33 9.63
C ARG A 304 -12.65 14.65 10.07
#